data_AF-A0A0E3SQJ1-F1
#
_entry.id   AF-A0A0E3SQJ1-F1
#
_cell.length_a   1.000
_cell.length_b   1.000
_cell.length_c   1.000
_cell.angle_alpha   90.00
_cell.angle_beta   90.00
_cell.angle_gamma   90.00
#
_symmetry.space_group_name_H-M   'P 1'
#
loop_
_entity.id
_entity.type
_entity.pdbx_description
1 polymer ?
#
loop_
_entity_poly.entity_id
_entity_poly.type
_entity_poly.pdbx_seq_one_letter_code
_entity_poly.pdbx_strand_id
1 'polypeptide(L)'
;MTKTDKLQTAGMLPGGIEKYLRFYKMGLLFIAIFGIYLGISGLYLIIVENNYISGVSMFLAALLLSPPPIGISNMVARNLHVELTMGIKVGFSTFLLFIAWYFL
;
A
#
# COMPACT_ATOMS: atom_id res chain seq x y z
N MET A 1 22.46 -25.04 -0.50
CA MET A 1 22.11 -23.66 -0.12
C MET A 1 21.23 -23.73 1.12
N THR A 2 21.87 -23.67 2.28
CA THR A 2 21.25 -23.93 3.59
C THR A 2 20.76 -22.64 4.21
N LYS A 3 19.72 -22.71 5.05
CA LYS A 3 19.03 -21.60 5.72
C LYS A 3 19.97 -20.61 6.44
N THR A 4 21.17 -21.06 6.79
CA THR A 4 22.28 -20.32 7.39
C THR A 4 22.90 -19.26 6.46
N ASP A 5 22.96 -19.51 5.14
CA ASP A 5 23.56 -18.56 4.18
C ASP A 5 22.70 -17.30 4.02
N LYS A 6 21.36 -17.44 4.10
CA LYS A 6 20.41 -16.32 3.99
C LYS A 6 20.50 -15.33 5.16
N LEU A 7 20.86 -15.82 6.36
CA LEU A 7 21.07 -15.00 7.55
C LEU A 7 22.40 -14.23 7.47
N GLN A 8 23.43 -14.82 6.87
CA GLN A 8 24.73 -14.15 6.69
C GLN A 8 24.65 -13.02 5.65
N THR A 9 23.88 -13.20 4.57
CA THR A 9 23.64 -12.10 3.61
C THR A 9 22.81 -10.96 4.19
N ALA A 10 21.93 -11.22 5.16
CA ALA A 10 21.17 -10.17 5.85
C ALA A 10 22.05 -9.30 6.79
N GLY A 11 23.19 -9.83 7.23
CA GLY A 11 24.21 -9.10 7.98
C GLY A 11 25.08 -8.15 7.14
N MET A 12 24.98 -8.18 5.81
CA MET A 12 25.74 -7.31 4.89
C MET A 12 25.02 -6.00 4.53
N LEU A 13 23.81 -5.75 5.04
CA LEU A 13 23.14 -4.45 4.84
C LEU A 13 23.78 -3.39 5.74
N PRO A 14 24.14 -2.20 5.23
CA PRO A 14 24.90 -1.21 5.97
C PRO A 14 24.09 -0.68 7.16
N GLY A 15 24.38 -1.24 8.35
CA GLY A 15 23.76 -0.87 9.63
C GLY A 15 22.80 -1.87 10.25
N GLY A 16 22.73 -3.11 9.77
CA GLY A 16 22.09 -4.24 10.45
C GLY A 16 20.56 -4.28 10.35
N ILE A 17 19.99 -5.43 10.75
CA ILE A 17 18.55 -5.75 10.70
C ILE A 17 17.69 -4.68 11.41
N GLU A 18 18.22 -4.07 12.47
CA GLU A 18 17.52 -3.07 13.27
C GLU A 18 17.25 -1.76 12.52
N LYS A 19 18.22 -1.26 11.74
CA LYS A 19 18.00 -0.09 10.88
C LYS A 19 16.99 -0.40 9.79
N TYR A 20 17.07 -1.58 9.17
CA TYR A 20 16.10 -2.02 8.16
C TYR A 20 14.67 -2.06 8.71
N LEU A 21 14.46 -2.65 9.90
CA LEU A 21 13.14 -2.66 10.55
C LEU A 21 12.65 -1.25 10.88
N ARG A 22 13.53 -0.34 11.31
CA ARG A 22 13.15 1.05 11.60
C ARG A 22 12.70 1.76 10.33
N PHE A 23 13.42 1.62 9.21
CA PHE A 23 13.02 2.16 7.91
C PHE A 23 11.70 1.57 7.43
N TYR A 24 11.53 0.26 7.54
CA TYR A 24 10.29 -0.42 7.15
C TYR A 24 9.09 0.09 7.96
N LYS A 25 9.23 0.21 9.29
CA LYS A 25 8.17 0.70 10.18
C LYS A 25 7.79 2.15 9.87
N MET A 26 8.79 3.02 9.62
CA MET A 26 8.54 4.40 9.22
C MET A 26 7.83 4.47 7.86
N GLY A 27 8.30 3.71 6.86
CA GLY A 27 7.65 3.65 5.55
C GLY A 27 6.20 3.18 5.62
N LEU A 28 5.91 2.18 6.45
CA LEU A 28 4.56 1.66 6.65
C LEU A 28 3.65 2.71 7.29
N LEU A 29 4.16 3.50 8.23
CA LEU A 29 3.44 4.61 8.85
C LEU A 29 3.13 5.72 7.83
N PHE A 30 4.09 6.09 6.99
CA PHE A 30 3.87 7.07 5.91
C PHE A 30 2.81 6.61 4.92
N ILE A 31 2.91 5.37 4.45
CA ILE A 31 1.95 4.80 3.48
C ILE A 31 0.55 4.70 4.10
N ALA A 32 0.46 4.35 5.39
CA ALA A 32 -0.82 4.30 6.09
C ALA A 32 -1.48 5.69 6.19
N ILE A 33 -0.74 6.72 6.61
CA ILE A 33 -1.25 8.10 6.69
C ILE A 33 -1.67 8.59 5.31
N PHE A 34 -0.85 8.35 4.30
CA PHE A 34 -1.15 8.74 2.92
C PHE A 34 -2.39 8.03 2.38
N GLY A 35 -2.53 6.73 2.65
CA GLY A 35 -3.72 5.96 2.29
C GLY A 35 -4.98 6.49 2.97
N ILE A 36 -4.92 6.81 4.27
CA ILE A 36 -6.07 7.40 4.99
C ILE A 36 -6.45 8.75 4.38
N TYR A 37 -5.46 9.60 4.09
CA TYR A 37 -5.69 10.89 3.45
C TYR A 37 -6.40 10.74 2.10
N LEU A 38 -5.87 9.88 1.22
CA LEU A 38 -6.50 9.58 -0.07
C LEU A 38 -7.93 9.02 0.07
N GLY A 39 -8.16 8.17 1.07
CA GLY A 39 -9.49 7.60 1.31
C GLY A 39 -10.51 8.67 1.71
N ILE A 40 -10.14 9.57 2.61
CA ILE A 40 -11.01 10.68 3.05
C ILE A 40 -11.25 11.67 1.91
N SER A 41 -10.19 12.06 1.18
CA SER A 41 -10.31 12.94 0.02
C SER A 41 -11.19 12.33 -1.07
N GLY A 42 -11.03 11.03 -1.36
CA GLY A 42 -11.88 10.32 -2.32
C GLY A 42 -13.34 10.30 -1.90
N LEU A 43 -13.63 10.01 -0.63
CA LEU A 43 -14.99 10.06 -0.09
C LEU A 43 -15.60 11.48 -0.15
N TYR A 44 -14.79 12.51 0.11
CA TYR A 44 -15.22 13.90 -0.01
C TYR A 44 -15.63 14.24 -1.45
N LEU A 45 -14.80 13.87 -2.44
CA LEU A 45 -15.11 14.07 -3.86
C LEU A 45 -16.41 13.36 -4.27
N ILE A 46 -16.64 12.15 -3.76
CA ILE A 46 -17.86 11.38 -4.03
C ILE A 46 -19.09 12.04 -3.39
N ILE A 47 -19.04 12.35 -2.10
CA ILE A 47 -20.21 12.72 -1.29
C ILE A 47 -20.55 14.20 -1.43
N VAL A 48 -19.54 15.06 -1.47
CA VAL A 48 -19.72 16.52 -1.42
C VAL A 48 -19.69 17.11 -2.82
N GLU A 49 -18.72 16.72 -3.65
CA GLU A 49 -18.54 17.31 -4.98
C GLU A 49 -19.25 16.55 -6.11
N ASN A 50 -19.81 15.36 -5.82
CA ASN A 50 -20.37 14.44 -6.82
C ASN A 50 -19.38 14.11 -7.97
N ASN A 51 -18.08 14.27 -7.76
CA ASN A 51 -17.04 13.87 -8.70
C ASN A 51 -16.69 12.40 -8.46
N TYR A 52 -17.53 11.52 -9.00
CA TYR A 52 -17.38 10.07 -8.83
C TYR A 52 -16.11 9.52 -9.49
N ILE A 53 -15.69 10.06 -10.64
CA ILE A 53 -14.53 9.52 -11.38
C ILE A 53 -13.26 9.72 -10.56
N SER A 54 -13.00 10.95 -10.12
CA SER A 54 -11.82 11.24 -9.30
C SER A 54 -11.93 10.61 -7.91
N GLY A 55 -13.10 10.74 -7.28
CA GLY A 55 -13.33 10.25 -5.93
C GLY A 55 -13.24 8.73 -5.78
N VAL A 56 -13.84 7.94 -6.69
CA VAL A 56 -13.72 6.47 -6.69
C VAL A 56 -12.28 6.05 -6.97
N SER A 57 -11.59 6.73 -7.88
CA SER A 57 -10.20 6.42 -8.21
C SER A 57 -9.27 6.65 -7.01
N MET A 58 -9.39 7.79 -6.31
CA MET A 58 -8.63 8.06 -5.08
C MET A 58 -8.95 7.06 -3.97
N PHE A 59 -10.23 6.72 -3.79
CA PHE A 59 -10.66 5.78 -2.76
C PHE A 59 -10.13 4.37 -3.01
N LEU A 60 -10.19 3.87 -4.24
CA LEU A 60 -9.63 2.57 -4.59
C LEU A 60 -8.10 2.56 -4.48
N ALA A 61 -7.42 3.65 -4.86
CA ALA A 61 -5.98 3.80 -4.68
C ALA A 61 -5.60 3.72 -3.19
N ALA A 62 -6.39 4.35 -2.30
CA ALA A 62 -6.21 4.27 -0.85
C ALA A 62 -6.33 2.84 -0.30
N LEU A 63 -7.32 2.06 -0.77
CA LEU A 63 -7.50 0.67 -0.34
C LEU A 63 -6.34 -0.23 -0.78
N LEU A 64 -5.75 0.05 -1.93
CA LEU A 64 -4.60 -0.71 -2.46
C LEU A 64 -3.27 -0.33 -1.81
N LEU A 65 -3.06 0.96 -1.55
CA LEU A 65 -1.83 1.49 -0.94
C LEU A 65 -1.80 1.26 0.56
N SER A 66 -2.93 1.42 1.25
CA SER A 66 -2.97 1.22 2.69
C SER A 66 -2.54 -0.21 2.99
N PRO A 67 -1.55 -0.41 3.88
CA PRO A 67 -1.20 -1.74 4.32
C PRO A 67 -2.48 -2.31 4.94
N PRO A 68 -3.07 -3.39 4.38
CA PRO A 68 -4.26 -3.97 4.97
C PRO A 68 -3.90 -4.31 6.42
N PRO A 69 -4.78 -4.05 7.39
CA PRO A 69 -4.64 -4.63 8.71
C PRO A 69 -4.34 -6.12 8.54
N ILE A 70 -3.38 -6.66 9.29
CA ILE A 70 -2.87 -8.03 9.13
C ILE A 70 -4.02 -9.06 9.03
N GLY A 71 -5.13 -8.82 9.74
CA GLY A 71 -6.36 -9.62 9.64
C GLY A 71 -7.00 -9.64 8.25
N ILE A 72 -7.10 -8.51 7.55
CA ILE A 72 -7.70 -8.41 6.22
C ILE A 72 -6.79 -9.07 5.17
N SER A 73 -5.47 -8.84 5.26
CA SER A 73 -4.49 -9.50 4.38
C SER A 73 -4.57 -11.03 4.49
N ASN A 74 -4.70 -11.58 5.71
CA ASN A 74 -4.86 -13.02 5.93
C ASN A 74 -6.21 -13.56 5.41
N MET A 75 -7.29 -12.78 5.52
CA MET A 75 -8.59 -13.14 4.97
C MET A 75 -8.60 -13.15 3.43
N VAL A 76 -8.00 -12.14 2.79
CA VAL A 76 -7.91 -12.04 1.33
C VAL A 76 -7.05 -13.18 0.76
N ALA A 77 -5.89 -13.46 1.37
CA ALA A 77 -5.04 -14.55 0.94
C ALA A 77 -5.74 -15.92 1.04
N ARG A 78 -6.54 -16.14 2.09
CA ARG A 78 -7.31 -17.37 2.29
C ARG A 78 -8.51 -17.51 1.35
N ASN A 79 -9.22 -16.42 1.07
CA ASN A 79 -10.49 -16.48 0.34
C ASN A 79 -10.34 -16.31 -1.18
N LEU A 80 -9.35 -15.54 -1.63
CA LEU A 80 -9.19 -15.22 -3.05
C LEU A 80 -8.05 -16.00 -3.71
N HIS A 81 -7.19 -16.67 -2.94
CA HIS A 81 -5.97 -17.34 -3.47
C HIS A 81 -5.07 -16.40 -4.31
N VAL A 82 -5.26 -15.09 -4.21
CA VAL A 82 -4.49 -14.08 -4.92
C VAL A 82 -3.51 -13.44 -3.95
N GLU A 83 -2.23 -13.74 -4.10
CA GLU A 83 -1.17 -12.92 -3.53
C GLU A 83 -1.02 -11.65 -4.35
N LEU A 84 -1.71 -10.60 -3.93
CA LEU A 84 -1.59 -9.29 -4.56
C LEU A 84 -0.19 -8.74 -4.26
N THR A 85 0.75 -8.97 -5.17
CA THR A 85 2.15 -8.55 -5.00
C THR A 85 2.24 -7.04 -4.85
N MET A 86 3.24 -6.58 -4.09
CA MET A 86 3.40 -5.15 -3.80
C MET A 86 3.58 -4.33 -5.10
N GLY A 87 4.25 -4.88 -6.11
CA GLY A 87 4.42 -4.24 -7.41
C GLY A 87 3.10 -4.04 -8.16
N ILE A 88 2.21 -5.03 -8.16
CA ILE A 88 0.89 -4.93 -8.78
C ILE A 88 0.05 -3.87 -8.07
N LYS A 89 0.04 -3.87 -6.73
CA LYS A 89 -0.67 -2.86 -5.93
C LYS A 89 -0.21 -1.45 -6.29
N VAL A 90 1.10 -1.21 -6.28
CA VAL A 90 1.68 0.10 -6.61
C VAL A 90 1.35 0.50 -8.05
N GLY A 91 1.42 -0.42 -9.01
CA GLY A 91 1.08 -0.16 -10.41
C GLY A 91 -0.38 0.28 -10.58
N PHE A 92 -1.34 -0.49 -10.04
CA PHE A 92 -2.75 -0.14 -10.11
C PHE A 92 -3.07 1.15 -9.34
N SER A 93 -2.50 1.35 -8.15
CA SER A 93 -2.68 2.58 -7.39
C SER A 93 -2.15 3.80 -8.15
N THR A 94 -1.00 3.69 -8.82
CA THR A 94 -0.43 4.79 -9.61
C THR A 94 -1.34 5.15 -10.79
N PHE A 95 -1.86 4.15 -11.49
CA PHE A 95 -2.82 4.36 -12.59
C PHE A 95 -4.11 5.02 -12.11
N LEU A 96 -4.67 4.57 -10.98
CA LEU A 96 -5.86 5.16 -10.37
C LEU A 96 -5.62 6.61 -9.93
N LEU A 97 -4.46 6.90 -9.33
CA LEU A 97 -4.08 8.28 -8.99
C LEU A 97 -3.92 9.16 -10.23
N PHE A 98 -3.42 8.60 -11.34
CA PHE A 98 -3.35 9.31 -12.61
C PHE A 98 -4.74 9.64 -13.17
N ILE A 99 -5.67 8.69 -13.14
CA ILE A 99 -7.09 8.95 -13.49
C ILE A 99 -7.67 10.01 -12.58
N ALA A 100 -7.48 9.87 -11.26
CA ALA A 100 -7.99 10.81 -10.29
C ALA A 100 -7.49 12.23 -10.55
N TRP A 101 -6.20 12.37 -10.83
CA TRP A 101 -5.57 13.65 -11.16
C TRP A 101 -6.12 14.26 -12.46
N TYR A 102 -6.32 13.46 -13.51
CA TYR A 102 -6.79 13.95 -14.80
C TYR A 102 -8.24 14.44 -14.77
N PHE A 103 -9.08 13.82 -13.92
CA PHE A 103 -10.51 14.14 -13.78
C PHE A 103 -10.84 14.92 -12.51
N LEU A 104 -9.83 15.40 -11.78
CA LEU A 104 -10.01 16.31 -10.64
C LEU A 104 -10.46 17.69 -11.13
#